data_AF-A1VWU7-F1
#
_entry.id   AF-A1VWU7-F1
#
_cell.length_a   1.000
_cell.length_b   1.000
_cell.length_c   1.000
_cell.angle_alpha   90.00
_cell.angle_beta   90.00
_cell.angle_gamma   90.00
#
_symmetry.space_group_name_H-M   'P 1'
#
loop_
_entity.id
_entity.type
_entity.pdbx_description
1 polymer ?
#
loop_
_entity_poly.entity_id
_entity_poly.type
_entity_poly.pdbx_seq_one_letter_code
_entity_poly.pdbx_strand_id
1 'polypeptide(L)'
;MMLVSKLLLATSICLMLACPSLFVIAQETDNSTLHQAQAGEPPGTSHSVISTVSDIERYKLDLEIKKFDFEREKYRDSIDIERTKAWISALSIVIPLLVVAATIGFSVRTQKQQADLTRQALQEESQRDFDLKVAEALISAPGPVEAHNRALALKDLLPHRLSSDFANAFEPEKHGRLQAPEGRKEFMRLVAAKPDNKDAIIKLWKELWPGDVWVQKVSSNDSLT
;
A
#
# COMPACT_ATOMS: atom_id res chain seq x y z
N MET A 1 -2.54 -3.03 -0.03
CA MET A 1 -3.48 -4.14 0.33
C MET A 1 -3.50 -5.31 -0.66
N MET A 2 -3.31 -5.11 -1.98
CA MET A 2 -3.34 -6.21 -2.96
C MET A 2 -2.19 -7.24 -2.88
N LEU A 3 -1.03 -6.88 -2.33
CA LEU A 3 0.13 -7.78 -2.23
C LEU A 3 -0.05 -8.89 -1.19
N VAL A 4 -0.74 -8.61 -0.09
CA VAL A 4 -0.94 -9.59 0.99
C VAL A 4 -1.92 -10.69 0.58
N SER A 5 -2.95 -10.33 -0.20
CA SER A 5 -3.92 -11.30 -0.73
C SER A 5 -3.30 -12.27 -1.74
N LYS A 6 -2.40 -11.78 -2.61
CA LYS A 6 -1.67 -12.64 -3.56
C LYS A 6 -0.69 -13.57 -2.86
N LEU A 7 -0.06 -13.14 -1.75
CA LEU A 7 0.85 -13.97 -0.98
C LEU A 7 0.10 -15.09 -0.23
N LEU A 8 -1.07 -14.80 0.34
CA LEU A 8 -1.91 -15.80 1.01
C LEU A 8 -2.48 -16.85 0.04
N LEU A 9 -2.88 -16.43 -1.17
CA LEU A 9 -3.30 -17.35 -2.24
C LEU A 9 -2.15 -18.25 -2.72
N ALA A 10 -0.95 -17.69 -2.89
CA ALA A 10 0.22 -18.47 -3.30
C ALA A 10 0.64 -19.51 -2.24
N THR A 11 0.59 -19.16 -0.95
CA THR A 11 0.90 -20.11 0.13
C THR A 11 -0.16 -21.21 0.28
N SER A 12 -1.44 -20.90 0.03
CA SER A 12 -2.52 -21.89 0.08
C SER A 12 -2.43 -22.91 -1.06
N ILE A 13 -2.01 -22.49 -2.26
CA ILE A 13 -1.83 -23.37 -3.41
C ILE A 13 -0.58 -24.24 -3.25
N CYS A 14 0.48 -23.71 -2.63
CA CYS A 14 1.71 -24.46 -2.37
C CYS A 14 1.51 -25.57 -1.33
N LEU A 15 0.70 -25.33 -0.28
CA LEU A 15 0.37 -26.35 0.72
C LEU A 15 -0.50 -27.50 0.16
N MET A 16 -1.34 -27.22 -0.84
CA MET A 16 -2.14 -28.24 -1.53
C MET A 16 -1.30 -29.12 -2.48
N LEU A 17 -0.21 -28.60 -3.04
CA LEU A 17 0.63 -29.33 -4.02
C LEU A 17 1.81 -30.09 -3.37
N ALA A 18 2.22 -29.72 -2.15
CA ALA A 18 3.36 -30.34 -1.47
C ALA A 18 3.01 -31.57 -0.60
N CYS A 19 1.74 -32.00 -0.54
CA CYS A 19 1.33 -33.20 0.21
C CYS A 19 0.32 -34.08 -0.54
N PRO A 20 0.72 -34.77 -1.64
CA PRO A 20 -0.05 -35.91 -2.15
C PRO A 20 0.00 -37.12 -1.20
N SER A 21 0.89 -37.14 -0.21
CA SER A 21 1.13 -38.29 0.68
C SER A 21 0.18 -38.39 1.89
N LEU A 22 -0.67 -37.39 2.16
CA LEU A 22 -1.62 -37.43 3.29
C LEU A 22 -2.99 -38.02 2.91
N PHE A 23 -3.25 -38.34 1.64
CA PHE A 23 -4.50 -38.98 1.21
C PHE A 23 -4.39 -40.51 1.01
N VAL A 24 -3.22 -41.11 1.25
CA VAL A 24 -2.94 -42.54 0.96
C VAL A 24 -2.92 -43.42 2.23
N ILE A 25 -3.66 -43.07 3.29
CA ILE A 25 -3.74 -43.91 4.51
C ILE A 25 -5.13 -44.55 4.71
N ALA A 26 -6.09 -44.38 3.78
CA ALA A 26 -7.46 -44.89 3.97
C ALA A 26 -7.85 -46.14 3.17
N GLN A 27 -6.98 -46.72 2.33
CA GLN A 27 -7.31 -47.97 1.61
C GLN A 27 -6.06 -48.82 1.42
N GLU A 28 -5.87 -49.82 2.28
CA GLU A 28 -5.42 -51.18 1.90
C GLU A 28 -4.98 -51.95 3.14
N THR A 29 -5.93 -52.61 3.80
CA THR A 29 -5.66 -53.87 4.49
C THR A 29 -6.96 -54.69 4.49
N ASP A 30 -7.30 -55.26 3.34
CA ASP A 30 -8.12 -56.48 3.33
C ASP A 30 -7.28 -57.58 2.67
N ASN A 31 -6.26 -58.01 3.41
CA ASN A 31 -5.37 -59.08 3.01
C ASN A 31 -6.00 -60.42 3.43
N SER A 32 -7.07 -60.81 2.74
CA SER A 32 -7.64 -62.15 2.83
C SER A 32 -6.82 -63.11 1.96
N THR A 33 -5.59 -63.42 2.37
CA THR A 33 -4.81 -64.53 1.83
C THR A 33 -5.09 -65.77 2.68
N LEU A 34 -6.20 -66.43 2.33
CA LEU A 34 -6.55 -67.78 2.70
C LEU A 34 -5.48 -68.74 2.16
N HIS A 35 -4.45 -69.04 2.96
CA HIS A 35 -3.55 -70.15 2.64
C HIS A 35 -4.30 -71.47 2.85
N GLN A 36 -4.81 -71.98 1.74
CA GLN A 36 -5.41 -73.29 1.57
C GLN A 36 -4.37 -74.36 1.92
N ALA A 37 -4.65 -75.10 2.99
CA ALA A 37 -3.86 -76.25 3.43
C ALA A 37 -3.97 -77.37 2.38
N GLN A 38 -2.85 -77.68 1.73
CA GLN A 38 -2.74 -78.78 0.77
C GLN A 38 -2.27 -80.03 1.51
N ALA A 39 -3.19 -81.00 1.64
CA ALA A 39 -2.93 -82.31 2.23
C ALA A 39 -2.09 -83.16 1.26
N GLY A 40 -0.96 -83.67 1.77
CA GLY A 40 -0.15 -84.70 1.13
C GLY A 40 0.28 -85.72 2.20
N GLU A 41 -0.28 -86.92 2.13
CA GLU A 41 0.09 -88.08 2.94
C GLU A 41 1.30 -88.85 2.34
N PRO A 42 1.95 -89.74 3.11
CA PRO A 42 3.38 -89.99 3.06
C PRO A 42 3.79 -91.29 2.33
N PRO A 43 5.08 -91.49 2.02
CA PRO A 43 5.68 -92.81 2.02
C PRO A 43 6.59 -92.96 3.25
N GLY A 44 6.36 -94.03 3.99
CA GLY A 44 6.95 -94.27 5.29
C GLY A 44 8.46 -94.48 5.30
N THR A 45 9.04 -94.41 6.50
CA THR A 45 10.21 -95.19 6.90
C THR A 45 10.19 -95.30 8.42
N SER A 46 10.01 -96.52 8.90
CA SER A 46 10.19 -96.91 10.30
C SER A 46 11.67 -96.75 10.66
N HIS A 47 11.98 -95.93 11.67
CA HIS A 47 13.12 -95.97 12.62
C HIS A 47 13.49 -94.53 13.05
N SER A 48 13.57 -94.30 14.39
CA SER A 48 13.95 -93.06 15.12
C SER A 48 12.81 -92.14 15.63
N VAL A 49 11.99 -92.63 16.57
CA VAL A 49 10.87 -91.86 17.19
C VAL A 49 11.32 -91.02 18.41
N ILE A 50 12.54 -91.17 18.91
CA ILE A 50 12.98 -90.53 20.17
C ILE A 50 13.71 -89.19 19.94
N SER A 51 14.33 -88.97 18.78
CA SER A 51 15.02 -87.70 18.46
C SER A 51 14.09 -86.59 17.96
N THR A 52 12.96 -86.93 17.33
CA THR A 52 12.07 -85.93 16.70
C THR A 52 11.29 -85.09 17.70
N VAL A 53 10.87 -85.66 18.84
CA VAL A 53 10.09 -84.92 19.86
C VAL A 53 10.93 -83.81 20.51
N SER A 54 12.20 -84.09 20.84
CA SER A 54 13.11 -83.09 21.40
C SER A 54 13.44 -81.97 20.42
N ASP A 55 13.53 -82.26 19.12
CA ASP A 55 13.81 -81.26 18.10
C ASP A 55 12.58 -80.36 17.84
N ILE A 56 11.36 -80.91 17.94
CA ILE A 56 10.11 -80.15 17.84
C ILE A 56 9.97 -79.15 19.01
N GLU A 57 10.32 -79.55 20.23
CA GLU A 57 10.28 -78.66 21.40
C GLU A 57 11.29 -77.51 21.27
N ARG A 58 12.52 -77.79 20.80
CA ARG A 58 13.52 -76.74 20.55
C ARG A 58 13.09 -75.77 19.45
N TYR A 59 12.49 -76.28 18.38
CA TYR A 59 11.98 -75.44 17.29
C TYR A 59 10.84 -74.53 17.76
N LYS A 60 9.95 -75.05 18.63
CA LYS A 60 8.88 -74.26 19.24
C LYS A 60 9.43 -73.15 20.15
N LEU A 61 10.46 -73.44 20.94
CA LEU A 61 11.08 -72.45 21.82
C LEU A 61 11.80 -71.34 21.02
N ASP A 62 12.50 -71.69 19.94
CA ASP A 62 13.14 -70.71 19.04
C ASP A 62 12.09 -69.82 18.33
N LEU A 63 10.94 -70.39 17.95
CA LEU A 63 9.81 -69.65 17.41
C LEU A 63 9.19 -68.69 18.43
N GLU A 64 9.05 -69.11 19.69
CA GLU A 64 8.53 -68.25 20.76
C GLU A 64 9.49 -67.08 21.06
N ILE A 65 10.81 -67.32 21.06
CA ILE A 65 11.83 -66.26 21.23
C ILE A 65 11.77 -65.27 20.07
N LYS A 66 11.76 -65.75 18.81
CA LYS A 66 11.67 -64.88 17.63
C LYS A 66 10.38 -64.07 17.59
N LYS A 67 9.26 -64.66 18.04
CA LYS A 67 7.99 -63.94 18.15
C LYS A 67 8.06 -62.82 19.19
N PHE A 68 8.69 -63.09 20.34
CA PHE A 68 8.84 -62.09 21.40
C PHE A 68 9.73 -60.92 20.97
N ASP A 69 10.83 -61.19 20.28
CA ASP A 69 11.71 -60.15 19.76
C ASP A 69 11.01 -59.28 18.69
N PHE A 70 10.22 -59.90 17.81
CA PHE A 70 9.43 -59.18 16.82
C PHE A 70 8.34 -58.29 17.45
N GLU A 71 7.62 -58.80 18.46
CA GLU A 71 6.65 -57.99 19.20
C GLU A 71 7.34 -56.80 19.89
N ARG A 72 8.50 -57.01 20.49
CA ARG A 72 9.27 -55.96 21.15
C ARG A 72 9.73 -54.87 20.18
N GLU A 73 10.22 -55.24 19.00
CA GLU A 73 10.65 -54.29 17.97
C GLU A 73 9.47 -53.45 17.46
N LYS A 74 8.33 -54.10 17.20
CA LYS A 74 7.09 -53.42 16.78
C LYS A 74 6.60 -52.39 17.81
N TYR A 75 6.67 -52.69 19.11
CA TYR A 75 6.28 -51.74 20.16
C TYR A 75 7.22 -50.54 20.27
N ARG A 76 8.52 -50.71 19.97
CA ARG A 76 9.47 -49.59 19.97
C ARG A 76 9.19 -48.65 18.80
N ASP A 77 8.97 -49.21 17.61
CA ASP A 77 8.65 -48.42 16.42
C ASP A 77 7.32 -47.67 16.58
N SER A 78 6.31 -48.26 17.21
CA SER A 78 5.04 -47.56 17.46
C SER A 78 5.18 -46.37 18.40
N ILE A 79 6.05 -46.44 19.42
CA ILE A 79 6.28 -45.34 20.37
C ILE A 79 6.94 -44.14 19.68
N ASP A 80 7.90 -44.39 18.79
CA ASP A 80 8.59 -43.31 18.07
C ASP A 80 7.67 -42.65 17.04
N ILE A 81 6.77 -43.42 16.42
CA ILE A 81 5.74 -42.89 15.53
C ILE A 81 4.73 -42.02 16.29
N GLU A 82 4.31 -42.44 17.49
CA GLU A 82 3.38 -41.67 18.32
C GLU A 82 3.99 -40.34 18.78
N ARG A 83 5.27 -40.34 19.17
CA ARG A 83 5.99 -39.09 19.52
C ARG A 83 6.09 -38.14 18.35
N THR A 84 6.40 -38.66 17.16
CA THR A 84 6.53 -37.85 15.95
C THR A 84 5.17 -37.27 15.53
N LYS A 85 4.09 -38.07 15.62
CA LYS A 85 2.72 -37.61 15.37
C LYS A 85 2.29 -36.51 16.35
N ALA A 86 2.62 -36.65 17.63
CA ALA A 86 2.34 -35.64 18.65
C ALA A 86 3.14 -34.34 18.40
N TRP A 87 4.38 -34.44 17.94
CA TRP A 87 5.20 -33.27 17.62
C TRP A 87 4.70 -32.54 16.37
N ILE A 88 4.32 -33.26 15.32
CA ILE A 88 3.79 -32.66 14.08
C ILE A 88 2.43 -31.98 14.35
N SER A 89 1.56 -32.60 15.16
CA SER A 89 0.27 -32.00 15.51
C SER A 89 0.45 -30.74 16.37
N ALA A 90 1.42 -30.74 17.30
CA ALA A 90 1.77 -29.56 18.06
C ALA A 90 2.33 -28.44 17.16
N LEU A 91 3.19 -28.76 16.19
CA LEU A 91 3.75 -27.78 15.26
C LEU A 91 2.66 -27.11 14.40
N SER A 92 1.64 -27.87 13.99
CA SER A 92 0.53 -27.39 13.15
C SER A 92 -0.24 -26.22 13.79
N ILE A 93 -0.33 -26.18 15.12
CA ILE A 93 -1.02 -25.10 15.85
C ILE A 93 -0.10 -23.89 16.06
N VAL A 94 1.19 -24.13 16.31
CA VAL A 94 2.17 -23.07 16.62
C VAL A 94 2.49 -22.21 15.39
N ILE A 95 2.63 -22.83 14.21
CA ILE A 95 3.03 -22.11 12.99
C ILE A 95 2.02 -21.00 12.61
N PRO A 96 0.70 -21.27 12.51
CA PRO A 96 -0.28 -20.22 12.23
C PRO A 96 -0.28 -19.09 13.26
N LEU A 97 -0.09 -19.42 14.54
CA LEU A 97 -0.04 -18.42 15.62
C LEU A 97 1.16 -17.48 15.45
N LEU A 98 2.33 -18.01 15.10
CA LEU A 98 3.51 -17.20 14.81
C LEU A 98 3.32 -16.32 13.56
N VAL A 99 2.67 -16.82 12.53
CA VAL A 99 2.37 -16.03 11.32
C VAL A 99 1.46 -14.84 11.66
N VAL A 100 0.42 -15.04 12.47
CA VAL A 100 -0.45 -13.96 12.94
C VAL A 100 0.33 -12.92 13.75
N ALA A 101 1.16 -13.37 14.72
CA ALA A 101 1.98 -12.47 15.53
C ALA A 101 2.99 -11.66 14.67
N ALA A 102 3.66 -12.32 13.73
CA ALA A 102 4.58 -11.69 12.80
C ALA A 102 3.87 -10.66 11.89
N THR A 103 2.65 -10.96 11.43
CA THR A 103 1.85 -10.06 10.60
C THR A 103 1.47 -8.78 11.35
N ILE A 104 1.05 -8.91 12.61
CA ILE A 104 0.73 -7.76 13.46
C ILE A 104 1.99 -6.94 13.74
N GLY A 105 3.10 -7.59 14.12
CA GLY A 105 4.37 -6.90 14.39
C GLY A 105 4.91 -6.16 13.17
N PHE A 106 4.84 -6.78 12.00
CA PHE A 106 5.23 -6.15 10.73
C PHE A 106 4.32 -4.97 10.40
N SER A 107 3.00 -5.13 10.52
CA SER A 107 2.02 -4.06 10.26
C SER A 107 2.30 -2.79 11.10
N VAL A 108 2.58 -2.95 12.40
CA VAL A 108 2.89 -1.81 13.28
C VAL A 108 4.19 -1.12 12.87
N ARG A 109 5.23 -1.89 12.50
CA ARG A 109 6.51 -1.32 12.06
C ARG A 109 6.36 -0.52 10.77
N THR A 110 5.61 -1.06 9.81
CA THR A 110 5.37 -0.40 8.52
C THR A 110 4.53 0.87 8.68
N GLN A 111 3.52 0.86 9.56
CA GLN A 111 2.71 2.06 9.84
C GLN A 111 3.53 3.20 10.44
N LYS A 112 4.50 2.91 11.32
CA LYS A 112 5.38 3.94 11.87
C LYS A 112 6.25 4.58 10.79
N GLN A 113 6.88 3.78 9.95
CA GLN A 113 7.70 4.29 8.84
C GLN A 113 6.87 5.10 7.84
N GLN A 114 5.65 4.64 7.56
CA GLN A 114 4.77 5.31 6.63
C GLN A 114 4.24 6.63 7.20
N ALA A 115 3.97 6.71 8.50
CA ALA A 115 3.57 7.96 9.15
C ALA A 115 4.64 9.05 9.03
N ASP A 116 5.92 8.70 9.20
CA ASP A 116 7.02 9.65 9.08
C ASP A 116 7.19 10.14 7.64
N LEU A 117 7.09 9.24 6.65
CA LEU A 117 7.13 9.60 5.24
C LEU A 117 5.93 10.47 4.82
N THR A 118 4.72 10.13 5.29
CA THR A 118 3.52 10.91 5.01
C THR A 118 3.61 12.31 5.60
N ARG A 119 4.22 12.49 6.78
CA ARG A 119 4.42 13.83 7.36
C ARG A 119 5.30 14.72 6.50
N GLN A 120 6.34 14.17 5.89
CA GLN A 120 7.20 14.93 4.97
C GLN A 120 6.45 15.30 3.69
N ALA A 121 5.73 14.34 3.09
CA ALA A 121 4.92 14.60 1.91
C ALA A 121 3.82 15.66 2.18
N LEU A 122 3.15 15.59 3.33
CA LEU A 122 2.12 16.56 3.71
C LEU A 122 2.67 17.98 3.87
N GLN A 123 3.91 18.11 4.36
CA GLN A 123 4.57 19.41 4.48
C GLN A 123 4.83 20.02 3.10
N GLU A 124 5.31 19.23 2.15
CA GLU A 124 5.51 19.69 0.78
C GLU A 124 4.20 20.06 0.07
N GLU A 125 3.16 19.23 0.22
CA GLU A 125 1.83 19.54 -0.33
C GLU A 125 1.26 20.83 0.27
N SER A 126 1.37 21.01 1.59
CA SER A 126 0.88 22.22 2.25
C SER A 126 1.58 23.50 1.79
N GLN A 127 2.85 23.41 1.38
CA GLN A 127 3.57 24.56 0.82
C GLN A 127 3.05 24.89 -0.58
N ARG A 128 2.82 23.87 -1.43
CA ARG A 128 2.32 24.08 -2.79
C ARG A 128 0.89 24.65 -2.80
N ASP A 129 0.01 24.13 -1.95
CA ASP A 129 -1.36 24.63 -1.84
C ASP A 129 -1.39 26.07 -1.31
N PHE A 130 -0.48 26.38 -0.38
CA PHE A 130 -0.30 27.73 0.12
C PHE A 130 0.18 28.69 -0.98
N ASP A 131 1.24 28.33 -1.70
CA ASP A 131 1.80 29.14 -2.78
C ASP A 131 0.76 29.41 -3.88
N LEU A 132 -0.02 28.39 -4.22
CA LEU A 132 -1.10 28.51 -5.19
C LEU A 132 -2.20 29.48 -4.71
N LYS A 133 -2.59 29.40 -3.43
CA LYS A 133 -3.60 30.30 -2.86
C LYS A 133 -3.12 31.74 -2.73
N VAL A 134 -1.84 31.93 -2.41
CA VAL A 134 -1.19 33.24 -2.40
C VAL A 134 -1.14 33.83 -3.81
N ALA A 135 -0.75 33.03 -4.81
CA ALA A 135 -0.76 33.45 -6.21
C ALA A 135 -2.17 33.81 -6.68
N GLU A 136 -3.18 33.02 -6.33
CA GLU A 136 -4.59 33.30 -6.62
C GLU A 136 -5.06 34.62 -5.99
N ALA A 137 -4.71 34.89 -4.73
CA ALA A 137 -5.05 36.13 -4.04
C ALA A 137 -4.39 37.38 -4.67
N LEU A 138 -3.19 37.21 -5.23
CA LEU A 138 -2.47 38.27 -5.94
C LEU A 138 -3.03 38.52 -7.35
N ILE A 139 -3.31 37.45 -8.10
CA ILE A 139 -3.85 37.54 -9.47
C ILE A 139 -5.28 38.07 -9.47
N SER A 140 -6.06 37.77 -8.42
CA SER A 140 -7.42 38.29 -8.25
C SER A 140 -7.47 39.77 -7.84
N ALA A 141 -6.32 40.44 -7.70
CA ALA A 141 -6.30 41.87 -7.43
C ALA A 141 -6.71 42.68 -8.69
N PRO A 142 -7.60 43.67 -8.56
CA PRO A 142 -8.05 44.54 -9.66
C PRO A 142 -6.92 45.31 -10.38
N GLY A 143 -5.76 45.46 -9.74
CA GLY A 143 -4.66 46.20 -10.29
C GLY A 143 -3.31 45.90 -9.62
N PRO A 144 -2.22 46.36 -10.26
CA PRO A 144 -0.83 46.09 -9.84
C PRO A 144 -0.49 46.70 -8.47
N VAL A 145 -1.03 47.88 -8.16
CA VAL A 145 -0.83 48.56 -6.86
C VAL A 145 -1.56 47.81 -5.75
N GLU A 146 -2.78 47.34 -6.02
CA GLU A 146 -3.55 46.58 -5.05
C GLU A 146 -2.94 45.18 -4.82
N ALA A 147 -2.44 44.54 -5.88
CA ALA A 147 -1.67 43.30 -5.78
C ALA A 147 -0.43 43.49 -4.88
N HIS A 148 0.33 44.58 -5.07
CA HIS A 148 1.49 44.90 -4.24
C HIS A 148 1.10 45.12 -2.75
N ASN A 149 0.03 45.87 -2.49
CA ASN A 149 -0.46 46.06 -1.12
C ASN A 149 -0.93 44.76 -0.47
N ARG A 150 -1.59 43.87 -1.22
CA ARG A 150 -1.93 42.51 -0.75
C ARG A 150 -0.70 41.66 -0.50
N ALA A 151 0.34 41.76 -1.34
CA ALA A 151 1.61 41.07 -1.14
C ALA A 151 2.29 41.49 0.17
N LEU A 152 2.29 42.80 0.46
CA LEU A 152 2.79 43.35 1.73
C LEU A 152 1.97 42.85 2.93
N ALA A 153 0.64 42.92 2.84
CA ALA A 153 -0.23 42.42 3.91
C ALA A 153 -0.03 40.92 4.17
N LEU A 154 0.12 40.10 3.12
CA LEU A 154 0.39 38.67 3.23
C LEU A 154 1.76 38.40 3.86
N LYS A 155 2.78 39.19 3.51
CA LYS A 155 4.11 39.11 4.14
C LYS A 155 4.04 39.36 5.65
N ASP A 156 3.29 40.37 6.07
CA ASP A 156 3.15 40.71 7.49
C ASP A 156 2.33 39.67 8.27
N LEU A 157 1.30 39.09 7.63
CA LEU A 157 0.47 38.04 8.23
C LEU A 157 1.24 36.70 8.35
N LEU A 158 2.15 36.41 7.42
CA LEU A 158 2.78 35.09 7.28
C LEU A 158 4.31 35.19 7.11
N PRO A 159 5.02 35.80 8.07
CA PRO A 159 6.46 36.10 7.95
C PRO A 159 7.36 34.87 7.90
N HIS A 160 6.88 33.73 8.41
CA HIS A 160 7.64 32.47 8.44
C HIS A 160 7.42 31.59 7.20
N ARG A 161 6.46 31.94 6.34
CA ARG A 161 6.07 31.15 5.16
C ARG A 161 6.50 31.82 3.86
N LEU A 162 6.53 33.15 3.82
CA LEU A 162 6.91 33.93 2.65
C LEU A 162 8.37 34.38 2.74
N SER A 163 9.04 34.49 1.60
CA SER A 163 10.39 35.05 1.55
C SER A 163 10.39 36.53 1.92
N SER A 164 11.48 37.02 2.52
CA SER A 164 11.64 38.43 2.89
C SER A 164 11.47 39.38 1.69
N ASP A 165 11.79 38.89 0.49
CA ASP A 165 11.77 39.64 -0.77
C ASP A 165 10.49 39.44 -1.59
N PHE A 166 9.51 38.69 -1.09
CA PHE A 166 8.28 38.36 -1.82
C PHE A 166 7.55 39.60 -2.35
N ALA A 167 7.37 40.62 -1.51
CA ALA A 167 6.72 41.86 -1.90
C ALA A 167 7.56 42.69 -2.92
N ASN A 168 8.89 42.58 -2.86
CA ASN A 168 9.80 43.31 -3.74
C ASN A 168 9.86 42.70 -5.16
N ALA A 169 9.58 41.40 -5.29
CA ALA A 169 9.50 40.74 -6.59
C ALA A 169 8.36 41.29 -7.46
N PHE A 170 7.32 41.85 -6.84
CA PHE A 170 6.19 42.45 -7.53
C PHE A 170 6.39 43.95 -7.69
N GLU A 171 7.18 44.35 -8.70
CA GLU A 171 7.35 45.76 -9.06
C GLU A 171 6.11 46.25 -9.83
N PRO A 172 5.25 47.09 -9.23
CA PRO A 172 4.03 47.57 -9.88
C PRO A 172 4.34 48.47 -11.07
N GLU A 173 5.52 49.12 -11.10
CA GLU A 173 5.92 49.98 -12.23
C GLU A 173 6.25 49.18 -13.49
N LYS A 174 6.77 47.95 -13.36
CA LYS A 174 7.04 47.06 -14.50
C LYS A 174 5.76 46.43 -15.05
N HIS A 175 4.83 46.08 -14.17
CA HIS A 175 3.62 45.33 -14.55
C HIS A 175 2.38 46.22 -14.74
N GLY A 176 2.40 47.44 -14.21
CA GLY A 176 1.24 48.32 -14.12
C GLY A 176 1.09 49.38 -15.21
N ARG A 177 2.00 49.41 -16.19
CA ARG A 177 1.87 50.31 -17.34
C ARG A 177 0.83 49.85 -18.37
N LEU A 178 0.29 48.65 -18.22
CA LEU A 178 -0.83 48.18 -19.05
C LEU A 178 -2.13 48.77 -18.51
N GLN A 179 -2.47 49.92 -19.10
CA GLN A 179 -3.76 50.61 -19.06
C GLN A 179 -4.91 49.64 -18.74
N ALA A 180 -5.49 49.74 -17.54
CA ALA A 180 -6.65 48.94 -17.17
C ALA A 180 -7.78 49.20 -18.20
N PRO A 181 -8.18 48.21 -19.03
CA PRO A 181 -9.22 48.39 -20.03
C PRO A 181 -10.54 48.85 -19.39
N GLU A 182 -10.77 48.45 -18.14
CA GLU A 182 -11.92 48.84 -17.34
C GLU A 182 -11.93 50.34 -16.99
N GLY A 183 -10.77 50.94 -16.68
CA GLY A 183 -10.70 52.38 -16.41
C GLY A 183 -11.16 53.19 -17.63
N ARG A 184 -10.76 52.77 -18.84
CA ARG A 184 -11.16 53.42 -20.10
C ARG A 184 -12.64 53.27 -20.39
N LYS A 185 -13.21 52.09 -20.11
CA LYS A 185 -14.65 51.85 -20.24
C LYS A 185 -15.44 52.76 -19.31
N GLU A 186 -15.02 52.87 -18.04
CA GLU A 186 -15.70 53.73 -17.07
C GLU A 186 -15.57 55.21 -17.44
N PHE A 187 -14.41 55.63 -17.96
CA PHE A 187 -14.25 56.96 -18.52
C PHE A 187 -15.18 57.23 -19.70
N MET A 188 -15.24 56.31 -20.69
CA MET A 188 -16.15 56.46 -21.83
C MET A 188 -17.61 56.55 -21.38
N ARG A 189 -17.99 55.73 -20.39
CA ARG A 189 -19.32 55.76 -19.78
C ARG A 189 -19.62 57.10 -19.10
N LEU A 190 -18.67 57.66 -18.36
CA LEU A 190 -18.81 58.96 -17.71
C LEU A 190 -18.93 60.11 -18.70
N VAL A 191 -18.12 60.10 -19.77
CA VAL A 191 -18.19 61.10 -20.85
C VAL A 191 -19.53 61.00 -21.59
N ALA A 192 -20.00 59.79 -21.90
CA ALA A 192 -21.29 59.58 -22.55
C ALA A 192 -22.48 59.99 -21.67
N ALA A 193 -22.38 59.77 -20.35
CA ALA A 193 -23.44 60.12 -19.41
C ALA A 193 -23.52 61.63 -19.11
N LYS A 194 -22.42 62.37 -19.25
CA LYS A 194 -22.33 63.81 -18.93
C LYS A 194 -21.49 64.56 -19.98
N PRO A 195 -22.02 64.79 -21.19
CA PRO A 195 -21.27 65.44 -22.26
C PRO A 195 -20.85 66.87 -21.90
N ASP A 196 -21.66 67.62 -21.14
CA ASP A 196 -21.37 69.01 -20.73
C ASP A 196 -20.11 69.13 -19.86
N ASN A 197 -19.69 68.04 -19.19
CA ASN A 197 -18.51 68.00 -18.32
C ASN A 197 -17.31 67.30 -18.96
N LYS A 198 -17.34 67.05 -20.28
CA LYS A 198 -16.31 66.29 -20.98
C LYS A 198 -14.89 66.81 -20.73
N ASP A 199 -14.68 68.12 -20.80
CA ASP A 199 -13.35 68.73 -20.61
C ASP A 199 -12.81 68.55 -19.19
N ALA A 200 -13.69 68.66 -18.19
CA ALA A 200 -13.33 68.41 -16.79
C ALA A 200 -12.98 66.94 -16.55
N ILE A 201 -13.72 66.02 -17.17
CA ILE A 201 -13.47 64.56 -17.09
C ILE A 201 -12.15 64.21 -17.81
N ILE A 202 -11.88 64.80 -18.98
CA ILE A 202 -10.60 64.66 -19.71
C ILE A 202 -9.43 65.20 -18.88
N LYS A 203 -9.59 66.36 -18.25
CA LYS A 203 -8.55 66.94 -17.39
C LYS A 203 -8.25 66.05 -16.20
N LEU A 204 -9.28 65.56 -15.52
CA LEU A 204 -9.15 64.62 -14.41
C LEU A 204 -8.44 63.33 -14.85
N TRP A 205 -8.77 62.79 -16.03
CA TRP A 205 -8.08 61.62 -16.58
C TRP A 205 -6.58 61.88 -16.84
N LYS A 206 -6.24 63.05 -17.39
CA LYS A 206 -4.83 63.44 -17.62
C LYS A 206 -4.05 63.58 -16.31
N GLU A 207 -4.71 64.00 -15.24
CA GLU A 207 -4.12 64.10 -13.90
C GLU A 207 -3.92 62.71 -13.27
N LEU A 208 -4.89 61.80 -13.40
CA LEU A 208 -4.76 60.43 -12.87
C LEU A 208 -3.76 59.56 -13.67
N TRP A 209 -3.67 59.75 -14.98
CA TRP A 209 -2.80 58.96 -15.87
C TRP A 209 -1.92 59.85 -16.75
N PRO A 210 -0.88 60.49 -16.18
CA PRO A 210 0.04 61.33 -16.94
C PRO A 210 0.79 60.50 -17.98
N GLY A 211 0.56 60.80 -19.27
CA GLY A 211 1.20 60.12 -20.40
C GLY A 211 0.29 59.17 -21.20
N ASP A 212 -0.99 59.03 -20.86
CA ASP A 212 -1.93 58.27 -21.70
C ASP A 212 -2.31 59.06 -22.98
N VAL A 213 -1.69 58.65 -24.10
CA VAL A 213 -1.87 59.29 -25.42
C VAL A 213 -3.28 59.07 -25.98
N TRP A 214 -4.03 58.09 -25.48
CA TRP A 214 -5.34 57.73 -26.03
C TRP A 214 -6.39 58.84 -25.83
N VAL A 215 -6.42 59.48 -24.66
CA VAL A 215 -7.39 60.57 -24.38
C VAL A 215 -7.17 61.78 -25.27
N GLN A 216 -5.93 62.02 -25.74
CA GLN A 216 -5.65 63.10 -26.68
C GLN A 216 -6.41 62.90 -28.00
N LYS A 217 -6.46 61.64 -28.49
CA LYS A 217 -7.20 61.29 -29.72
C LYS A 217 -8.70 61.52 -29.60
N VAL A 218 -9.28 61.26 -28.42
CA VAL A 218 -10.72 61.46 -28.15
C VAL A 218 -11.06 62.96 -28.08
N SER A 219 -10.13 63.81 -27.61
CA SER A 219 -10.33 65.26 -27.61
C SER A 219 -10.26 65.89 -29.00
N SER A 220 -9.44 65.33 -29.91
CA SER A 220 -9.25 65.85 -31.25
C SER A 220 -10.31 65.41 -32.27
N ASN A 221 -11.07 64.35 -31.99
CA ASN A 221 -12.06 63.81 -32.94
C ASN A 221 -13.40 64.58 -32.92
N ASP A 222 -13.71 65.33 -31.86
CA ASP A 222 -14.93 66.14 -31.74
C ASP A 222 -14.87 67.46 -32.52
N SER A 223 -13.68 67.93 -32.90
CA SER A 223 -13.53 69.16 -33.70
C SER A 223 -13.82 68.97 -35.21
N LEU A 224 -14.30 67.78 -35.61
CA LEU A 224 -14.56 67.41 -37.02
C LEU A 224 -16.05 67.19 -37.33
N THR A 225 -16.95 67.45 -36.39
CA THR A 225 -18.41 67.46 -36.56
C THR A 225 -18.95 68.84 -36.25
#